data_AF-A0ABD0PAT8-F1
#
_entry.id   AF-A0ABD0PAT8-F1
#
_cell.length_a   1.000
_cell.length_b   1.000
_cell.length_c   1.000
_cell.angle_alpha   90.00
_cell.angle_beta   90.00
_cell.angle_gamma   90.00
#
_symmetry.space_group_name_H-M   'P 1'
#
loop_
_entity.id
_entity.type
_entity.pdbx_description
1 polymer ?
#
loop_
_entity_poly.entity_id
_entity_poly.type
_entity_poly.pdbx_seq_one_letter_code
_entity_poly.pdbx_strand_id
1 'polypeptide(L)' 'EVSAEEPLFSSSLWGPSADDLDQVVERCLLPELSVGDWLLFSNAGANSLEATFTNGDEHRPPIFYSIAECD' A
#
# COMPACT_ATOMS: atom_id res chain seq x y z
N GLU A 1 26.63 1.91 -7.76
CA GLU A 1 26.46 1.74 -9.21
C GLU A 1 25.09 2.25 -9.59
N VAL A 2 25.00 3.02 -10.67
CA VAL A 2 23.73 3.56 -11.17
C VAL A 2 23.04 2.40 -11.88
N SER A 3 22.02 1.81 -11.25
CA SER A 3 21.17 0.82 -11.91
C SER A 3 20.40 1.55 -13.01
N ALA A 4 20.40 1.01 -14.23
CA ALA A 4 19.54 1.51 -15.30
C ALA A 4 18.10 1.58 -14.76
N GLU A 5 17.39 2.69 -14.98
CA GLU A 5 15.99 2.79 -14.56
C GLU A 5 15.23 1.58 -15.13
N GLU A 6 14.69 0.76 -14.23
CA GLU A 6 13.89 -0.40 -14.62
C GLU A 6 12.68 0.09 -15.43
N PRO A 7 12.27 -0.66 -16.46
CA PRO A 7 11.13 -0.26 -17.28
C PRO A 7 9.88 -0.12 -16.39
N LEU A 8 9.20 1.01 -16.54
CA LEU A 8 7.96 1.28 -15.83
C LEU A 8 6.76 0.99 -16.73
N PHE A 9 5.70 0.47 -16.11
CA PHE A 9 4.47 0.07 -16.76
C PHE A 9 3.29 0.88 -16.21
N SER A 10 2.32 1.19 -17.07
CA SER A 10 1.05 1.75 -16.61
C SER A 10 0.27 0.68 -15.85
N SER A 11 -0.01 0.94 -14.58
CA SER A 11 -0.58 -0.02 -13.64
C SER A 11 -1.76 0.58 -12.87
N SER A 12 -2.60 -0.29 -12.32
CA SER A 12 -3.69 0.03 -11.39
C SER A 12 -3.57 -0.87 -10.16
N LEU A 13 -3.91 -0.36 -8.98
CA LEU A 13 -3.85 -1.10 -7.71
C LEU A 13 -5.25 -1.31 -7.17
N TRP A 14 -5.53 -2.56 -6.79
CA TRP A 14 -6.83 -3.03 -6.33
C TRP A 14 -6.70 -3.61 -4.92
N GLY A 15 -7.68 -3.34 -4.08
CA GLY A 15 -7.78 -3.93 -2.76
C GLY A 15 -8.34 -5.35 -2.79
N PRO A 16 -8.36 -6.04 -1.63
CA PRO A 16 -8.69 -7.46 -1.57
C PRO A 16 -10.21 -7.75 -1.50
N SER A 17 -11.08 -6.74 -1.41
CA SER A 17 -12.49 -6.95 -1.04
C SER A 17 -13.39 -7.55 -2.12
N ALA A 18 -12.84 -7.84 -3.32
CA ALA A 18 -13.57 -8.34 -4.49
C ALA A 18 -14.74 -7.42 -4.93
N ASP A 19 -14.78 -6.18 -4.45
CA ASP A 19 -15.67 -5.12 -4.90
C ASP A 19 -14.97 -4.32 -6.01
N ASP A 20 -15.68 -4.08 -7.13
CA ASP A 20 -15.18 -3.26 -8.23
C ASP A 20 -14.95 -1.79 -7.83
N LEU A 21 -15.47 -1.36 -6.67
CA LEU A 21 -15.20 -0.06 -6.07
C LEU A 21 -13.91 -0.03 -5.23
N ASP A 22 -13.30 -1.18 -4.93
CA ASP A 22 -12.07 -1.28 -4.13
C ASP A 22 -10.81 -1.04 -4.97
N GLN A 23 -10.81 0.10 -5.66
CA GLN A 23 -9.69 0.56 -6.46
C GLN A 23 -8.87 1.56 -5.65
N VAL A 24 -7.69 1.14 -5.19
CA VAL A 24 -6.80 1.94 -4.35
C VAL A 24 -6.10 3.02 -5.16
N VAL A 25 -5.63 2.68 -6.37
CA VAL A 25 -5.01 3.62 -7.31
C VAL A 25 -5.46 3.30 -8.72
N GLU A 26 -6.16 4.25 -9.36
CA GLU A 26 -6.66 4.07 -10.73
C GLU A 26 -5.51 3.94 -11.76
N ARG A 27 -4.49 4.80 -11.65
CA ARG A 27 -3.35 4.84 -12.57
C ARG A 27 -2.06 5.24 -11.86
N CYS A 28 -1.01 4.45 -12.04
CA CYS A 28 0.34 4.73 -11.59
C CYS A 28 1.38 4.10 -12.53
N LEU A 29 2.65 4.46 -12.34
CA LEU A 29 3.78 3.81 -12.97
C LEU A 29 4.51 2.96 -11.95
N LEU A 30 4.68 1.67 -12.25
CA LEU A 30 5.40 0.73 -11.39
C LEU A 30 6.35 -0.12 -12.24
N PRO A 31 7.46 -0.61 -11.66
CA PRO A 31 8.24 -1.66 -12.28
C PRO A 31 7.42 -2.97 -12.37
N GLU A 32 7.97 -3.98 -13.02
CA GLU A 32 7.39 -5.33 -12.96
C GLU A 32 7.46 -5.86 -11.53
N LEU A 33 6.32 -6.28 -10.98
CA LEU A 33 6.19 -6.81 -9.62
C LEU A 33 5.77 -8.28 -9.65
N SER A 34 6.23 -9.04 -8.68
CA SER A 34 5.86 -10.43 -8.44
C SER A 34 4.94 -10.56 -7.22
N VAL A 35 4.19 -11.67 -7.18
CA VAL A 35 3.40 -12.01 -5.98
C VAL A 35 4.35 -12.17 -4.79
N GLY A 36 4.10 -11.40 -3.74
CA GLY A 36 4.92 -11.37 -2.53
C GLY A 36 5.75 -10.09 -2.39
N ASP A 37 5.84 -9.26 -3.44
CA ASP A 37 6.47 -7.95 -3.34
C ASP A 37 5.61 -6.98 -2.51
N TRP A 38 6.29 -6.02 -1.87
CA TRP A 38 5.67 -5.08 -0.94
C TRP A 38 5.46 -3.71 -1.58
N LEU A 39 4.29 -3.13 -1.33
CA LEU A 39 3.98 -1.73 -1.66
C LEU A 39 3.89 -0.92 -0.37
N LEU A 40 4.55 0.23 -0.35
CA LEU A 40 4.54 1.14 0.80
C LEU A 40 3.65 2.36 0.50
N PHE A 41 2.62 2.56 1.32
CA PHE A 41 1.80 3.77 1.31
C PHE A 41 2.23 4.67 2.48
N SER A 42 2.83 5.81 2.17
CA SER A 42 3.24 6.79 3.17
C SER A 42 2.06 7.61 3.69
N ASN A 43 2.25 8.25 4.85
CA ASN A 43 1.26 9.16 5.46
C ASN A 43 -0.10 8.52 5.80
N ALA A 44 -0.17 7.20 5.91
CA ALA A 44 -1.38 6.46 6.27
C ALA A 44 -1.67 6.45 7.80
N GLY A 45 -1.28 7.49 8.52
CA GLY A 45 -1.41 7.56 9.99
C GLY A 45 -2.66 8.31 10.49
N ALA A 46 -3.23 9.20 9.69
CA ALA A 46 -4.39 10.02 10.05
C ALA A 46 -5.65 9.52 9.33
N ASN A 47 -6.77 9.36 10.05
CA ASN A 47 -8.09 8.95 9.54
C ASN A 47 -8.15 7.60 8.79
N SER A 48 -7.04 6.88 8.67
CA SER A 48 -6.93 5.57 8.02
C SER A 48 -7.41 4.42 8.89
N LEU A 49 -7.35 4.57 10.21
CA LEU A 49 -7.66 3.50 11.16
C LEU A 49 -9.15 3.48 11.55
N GLU A 50 -9.83 4.63 11.53
CA GLU A 50 -11.23 4.73 11.96
C GLU A 50 -12.23 4.47 10.82
N ALA A 51 -11.87 4.80 9.57
CA ALA A 51 -12.77 4.70 8.43
C ALA A 51 -12.81 3.30 7.77
N THR A 52 -11.79 2.47 7.97
CA THR A 52 -11.51 1.31 7.11
C THR A 52 -12.09 -0.02 7.60
N PHE A 53 -12.50 -0.15 8.87
CA PHE A 53 -12.78 -1.49 9.46
C PHE A 53 -14.23 -1.68 9.94
N THR A 54 -15.21 -1.05 9.30
CA THR A 54 -16.63 -1.16 9.67
C THR A 54 -17.22 -2.57 9.50
N ASN A 55 -16.53 -3.48 8.82
CA ASN A 55 -17.03 -4.81 8.44
C ASN A 55 -16.40 -5.98 9.20
N GLY A 56 -15.64 -5.70 10.27
CA GLY A 56 -15.09 -6.73 11.17
C GLY A 56 -13.59 -6.57 11.40
N ASP A 57 -13.17 -6.82 12.64
CA ASP A 57 -11.76 -6.72 13.08
C ASP A 57 -10.81 -7.72 12.40
N GLU A 58 -11.32 -8.68 11.63
CA GLU A 58 -10.55 -9.83 11.11
C GLU A 58 -9.46 -9.45 10.09
N HIS A 59 -9.55 -8.28 9.46
CA HIS A 59 -8.60 -7.83 8.44
C HIS A 59 -7.82 -6.56 8.82
N ARG A 60 -7.80 -6.18 10.10
CA ARG A 60 -7.03 -5.02 10.54
C ARG A 60 -5.52 -5.33 10.47
N PRO A 61 -4.71 -4.55 9.72
CA PRO A 61 -3.27 -4.77 9.68
C PRO A 61 -2.66 -4.48 11.06
N PRO A 62 -1.67 -5.28 11.51
CA PRO A 62 -0.99 -5.05 12.77
C PRO A 62 -0.23 -3.72 12.75
N ILE A 63 -0.29 -2.97 13.87
CA ILE A 63 0.39 -1.69 14.03
C ILE A 63 1.64 -1.92 14.88
N PHE A 64 2.80 -1.59 14.31
CA PHE A 64 4.09 -1.67 15.00
C PHE A 64 4.63 -0.26 15.27
N TYR A 65 4.87 0.06 16.53
CA TYR A 65 5.46 1.34 16.94
C TYR A 65 6.98 1.20 17.04
N SER A 66 7.71 2.17 16.51
CA SER A 66 9.15 2.32 16.71
C SER A 66 9.45 3.71 17.25
N ILE A 67 10.41 3.78 18.18
CA ILE A 67 10.89 5.03 18.76
C ILE A 67 12.40 5.00 18.54
N ALA A 68 12.93 6.06 17.94
CA ALA A 68 14.36 6.27 17.76
C ALA A 68 14.75 7.59 18.44
N GLU A 69 15.94 7.65 19.01
CA GLU A 69 16.53 8.94 19.38
C GLU A 69 16.85 9.69 18.08
N CYS A 70 16.36 10.93 17.98
CA CYS A 70 16.92 11.89 17.04
C CYS A 70 18.17 12.47 17.70
N ASP A 71 19.34 12.23 17.10
CA ASP A 71 20.55 13.01 17.41
C ASP A 71 20.40 14.49 16.99
#